data_AF-A0AA87TFH8-F1
#
_entry.id   AF-A0AA87TFH8-F1
#
_cell.length_a   1.000
_cell.length_b   1.000
_cell.length_c   1.000
_cell.angle_alpha   90.00
_cell.angle_beta   90.00
_cell.angle_gamma   90.00
#
_symmetry.space_group_name_H-M   'P 1'
#
loop_
_entity.id
_entity.type
_entity.pdbx_description
1 polymer ?
#
loop_
_entity_poly.entity_id
_entity_poly.type
_entity_poly.pdbx_seq_one_letter_code
_entity_poly.pdbx_strand_id
1 'polypeptide(L)'
;MAKKKAGGQIFRCSSCGYSQPKWLGRCPGCGEWNTFEEQFQEADFTPGFASSAAAVRQTDEAHPIPLEQVEVHDTVRITTGISEFDRVLGDGAVKRSAVLIGGEPGIGKSTLLLQAAAATAAGAVGQRTLYVSGEESAGQIRGRADRLGVPLKNIELLCTNSVENIEKVLNNLNPLIVIIDSVQTLFSPQAGTIPGTINQLKYCANELVQWVKERDAALFLTAHVTKEGVIAGPKVLEHMVDTVISFERNEDDVRFLRALKNRFGSVDELGIFRMDEKGLAAVQDPAALFIIQRQGELPAGSATVPVFEGSRVFMVEIQALTVPAKGTMTRVFSDKIDSARVSRVAAVLEKRIGLRFSDQDIYINVAGGIRLREPAIDLALALALYSARTDIPAHKNEAFIGELSLAGEIRPVRRLKPLIKTAQSLGFTQLYVPAAAGDGDEPEPAMQGITRVENLAETIKYAFGAGK
;
A
#
# COMPACT_ATOMS: atom_id res chain seq x y z
N MET A 1 58.80 -12.60 -13.70
CA MET A 1 57.72 -13.35 -13.00
C MET A 1 57.87 -13.12 -11.50
N ALA A 2 57.14 -12.16 -10.94
CA ALA A 2 57.01 -11.99 -9.50
C ALA A 2 55.61 -12.44 -9.09
N LYS A 3 55.51 -13.43 -8.19
CA LYS A 3 54.25 -13.95 -7.65
C LYS A 3 53.50 -12.84 -6.92
N LYS A 4 52.30 -12.50 -7.40
CA LYS A 4 51.28 -11.75 -6.64
C LYS A 4 51.01 -12.52 -5.34
N LYS A 5 51.38 -11.98 -4.18
CA LYS A 5 51.00 -12.55 -2.88
C LYS A 5 49.52 -12.25 -2.64
N ALA A 6 48.71 -13.30 -2.45
CA ALA A 6 47.37 -13.17 -1.93
C ALA A 6 47.43 -12.55 -0.52
N GLY A 7 46.51 -11.64 -0.20
CA GLY A 7 46.40 -11.00 1.11
C GLY A 7 46.35 -12.05 2.22
N GLY A 8 47.27 -11.95 3.18
CA GLY A 8 47.35 -12.88 4.30
C GLY A 8 46.33 -12.53 5.38
N GLN A 9 45.71 -13.54 5.99
CA GLN A 9 44.97 -13.38 7.23
C GLN A 9 45.90 -12.83 8.32
N ILE A 10 45.48 -11.75 8.99
CA ILE A 10 46.15 -11.22 10.17
C ILE A 10 45.17 -11.21 11.34
N PHE A 11 45.66 -11.55 12.52
CA PHE A 11 44.87 -11.58 13.75
C PHE A 11 45.18 -10.30 14.52
N ARG A 12 44.17 -9.50 14.82
CA ARG A 12 44.31 -8.22 15.51
C ARG A 12 43.59 -8.26 16.85
N CYS A 13 44.29 -7.89 17.92
CA CYS A 13 43.72 -7.82 19.25
C CYS A 13 42.70 -6.67 19.32
N SER A 14 41.46 -6.96 19.69
CA SER A 14 40.38 -5.98 19.84
C SER A 14 40.61 -5.01 21.00
N SER A 15 41.35 -5.41 22.03
CA SER A 15 41.64 -4.54 23.20
C SER A 15 42.78 -3.54 22.99
N CYS A 16 43.83 -3.89 22.24
CA CYS A 16 45.02 -3.02 22.11
C CYS A 16 45.53 -2.82 20.68
N GLY A 17 44.89 -3.44 19.70
CA GLY A 17 45.23 -3.28 18.28
C GLY A 17 46.48 -4.03 17.83
N TYR A 18 47.15 -4.81 18.70
CA TYR A 18 48.32 -5.62 18.36
C TYR A 18 47.97 -6.65 17.28
N SER A 19 48.72 -6.67 16.18
CA SER A 19 48.46 -7.53 15.03
C SER A 19 49.55 -8.57 14.81
N GLN A 20 49.18 -9.80 14.47
CA GLN A 20 50.12 -10.90 14.22
C GLN A 20 49.55 -11.91 13.20
N PRO A 21 50.40 -12.64 12.46
CA PRO A 21 49.96 -13.51 11.37
C PRO A 21 49.42 -14.89 11.81
N LYS A 22 49.45 -15.23 13.10
CA LYS A 22 48.93 -16.50 13.64
C LYS A 22 48.09 -16.23 14.89
N TRP A 23 46.99 -16.96 15.06
CA TRP A 23 46.20 -16.88 16.29
C TRP A 23 47.03 -17.29 17.50
N LEU A 24 47.00 -16.48 18.56
CA LEU A 24 47.51 -16.85 19.88
C LEU A 24 46.39 -16.67 20.89
N GLY A 25 46.27 -17.58 21.86
CA GLY A 25 45.23 -17.48 22.90
C GLY A 25 45.40 -16.25 23.82
N ARG A 26 46.62 -15.70 23.94
CA ARG A 26 46.94 -14.53 24.76
C ARG A 26 47.63 -13.45 23.93
N CYS A 27 47.17 -12.21 24.05
CA CYS A 27 47.75 -11.06 23.37
C CYS A 27 49.11 -10.66 23.98
N PRO A 28 50.21 -10.63 23.20
CA PRO A 28 51.52 -10.17 23.68
C PRO A 28 51.54 -8.68 24.08
N GLY A 29 50.71 -7.86 23.43
CA GLY A 29 50.67 -6.41 23.69
C GLY A 29 50.00 -6.00 25.00
N CYS A 30 48.83 -6.57 25.34
CA CYS A 30 48.09 -6.21 26.55
C CYS A 30 47.97 -7.34 27.59
N GLY A 31 48.43 -8.55 27.27
CA GLY A 31 48.38 -9.70 28.19
C GLY A 31 47.01 -10.36 28.33
N GLU A 32 45.96 -9.85 27.68
CA GLU A 32 44.60 -10.37 27.71
C GLU A 32 44.42 -11.65 26.90
N TRP A 33 43.46 -12.48 27.30
CA TRP A 33 43.15 -13.76 26.63
C TRP A 33 41.95 -13.62 25.68
N ASN A 34 41.96 -14.37 24.57
CA ASN A 34 40.86 -14.48 23.60
C ASN A 34 40.40 -13.15 22.97
N THR A 35 41.29 -12.16 22.87
CA THR A 35 40.98 -10.85 22.28
C THR A 35 41.34 -10.72 20.81
N PHE A 36 41.89 -11.75 20.16
CA PHE A 36 42.23 -11.66 18.74
C PHE A 36 40.99 -11.82 17.85
N GLU A 37 40.90 -10.99 16.82
CA GLU A 37 39.89 -11.07 15.76
C GLU A 37 40.59 -11.22 14.41
N GLU A 38 40.02 -12.04 13.53
CA GLU A 38 40.53 -12.22 12.17
C GLU A 38 40.21 -11.00 11.31
N GLN A 39 41.25 -10.36 10.77
CA GLN A 39 41.12 -9.30 9.77
C GLN A 39 41.83 -9.73 8.48
N PHE A 40 41.17 -9.51 7.35
CA PHE A 40 41.78 -9.67 6.03
C PHE A 40 42.48 -8.37 5.66
N GLN A 41 43.79 -8.43 5.43
CA GLN A 41 44.54 -7.25 5.01
C GLN A 41 44.24 -6.98 3.53
N GLU A 42 43.50 -5.91 3.25
CA GLU A 42 43.47 -5.34 1.90
C GLU A 42 44.89 -4.89 1.55
N ALA A 43 45.39 -5.34 0.39
CA ALA A 43 46.74 -5.03 -0.03
C ALA A 43 46.86 -3.53 -0.32
N ASP A 44 47.68 -2.84 0.47
CA ASP A 44 48.02 -1.43 0.30
C ASP A 44 48.42 -1.14 -1.16
N PHE A 45 47.64 -0.27 -1.81
CA PHE A 45 47.86 0.15 -3.19
C PHE A 45 49.03 1.12 -3.25
N THR A 46 50.22 0.62 -3.60
CA THR A 46 51.36 1.47 -3.99
C THR A 46 51.25 1.75 -5.50
N PRO A 47 51.20 3.01 -5.95
CA PRO A 47 51.04 3.32 -7.37
C PRO A 47 52.37 3.10 -8.11
N GLY A 48 52.50 1.93 -8.72
CA GLY A 48 53.59 1.59 -9.65
C GLY A 48 53.07 1.44 -11.07
N PHE A 49 53.52 2.32 -11.96
CA PHE A 49 53.32 2.27 -13.41
C PHE A 49 53.63 0.88 -14.00
N ALA A 50 52.65 0.23 -14.67
CA ALA A 50 52.85 -0.54 -15.92
C ALA A 50 51.54 -1.16 -16.47
N SER A 51 51.17 -0.68 -17.66
CA SER A 51 50.57 -1.39 -18.82
C SER A 51 49.28 -2.23 -18.72
N SER A 52 48.31 -1.72 -19.49
CA SER A 52 47.46 -2.40 -20.50
C SER A 52 46.24 -3.25 -20.07
N ALA A 53 45.09 -2.80 -20.59
CA ALA A 53 43.92 -3.56 -21.02
C ALA A 53 43.03 -4.19 -19.92
N ALA A 54 42.30 -3.35 -19.20
CA ALA A 54 40.95 -3.66 -18.74
C ALA A 54 40.17 -2.34 -18.67
N ALA A 55 38.96 -2.33 -19.24
CA ALA A 55 38.11 -1.16 -19.29
C ALA A 55 37.96 -0.50 -17.91
N VAL A 56 38.33 0.77 -17.87
CA VAL A 56 38.28 1.64 -16.70
C VAL A 56 36.83 1.75 -16.24
N ARG A 57 36.45 1.02 -15.19
CA ARG A 57 35.47 1.55 -14.24
C ARG A 57 36.22 2.69 -13.54
N GLN A 58 35.97 3.92 -13.96
CA GLN A 58 36.31 5.10 -13.16
C GLN A 58 35.59 4.90 -11.83
N THR A 59 36.32 4.47 -10.81
CA THR A 59 35.89 4.68 -9.44
C THR A 59 36.03 6.17 -9.22
N ASP A 60 34.96 6.93 -9.50
CA ASP A 60 34.84 8.27 -8.96
C ASP A 60 35.04 8.13 -7.45
N GLU A 61 36.13 8.70 -6.93
CA GLU A 61 36.33 8.77 -5.48
C GLU A 61 35.11 9.46 -4.89
N ALA A 62 34.43 8.78 -3.96
CA ALA A 62 33.22 9.29 -3.32
C ALA A 62 33.57 10.56 -2.53
N HIS A 63 33.23 11.72 -3.09
CA HIS A 63 33.42 13.01 -2.45
C HIS A 63 32.05 13.59 -2.04
N PRO A 64 31.95 14.23 -0.86
CA PRO A 64 30.72 14.87 -0.45
C PRO A 64 30.46 16.11 -1.33
N ILE A 65 29.24 16.23 -1.84
CA ILE A 65 28.77 17.41 -2.57
C ILE A 65 27.82 18.18 -1.63
N PRO A 66 28.04 19.49 -1.40
CA PRO A 66 27.10 20.32 -0.64
C PRO A 66 25.69 20.24 -1.25
N LEU A 67 24.66 20.07 -0.42
CA LEU A 67 23.29 19.86 -0.89
C LEU A 67 22.78 21.03 -1.76
N GLU A 68 23.26 22.26 -1.50
CA GLU A 68 22.95 23.46 -2.29
C GLU A 68 23.45 23.40 -3.75
N GLN A 69 24.45 22.55 -4.03
CA GLN A 69 25.05 22.36 -5.36
C GLN A 69 24.42 21.18 -6.11
N VAL A 70 23.47 20.46 -5.50
CA VAL A 70 22.78 19.35 -6.13
C VAL A 70 21.65 19.91 -6.99
N GLU A 71 21.80 19.82 -8.31
CA GLU A 71 20.73 20.20 -9.24
C GLU A 71 19.49 19.30 -9.04
N VAL A 72 18.33 19.94 -8.87
CA VAL A 72 17.04 19.23 -8.85
C VAL A 72 16.71 18.88 -10.29
N HIS A 73 17.12 17.70 -10.75
CA HIS A 73 16.55 17.14 -11.96
C HIS A 73 15.12 16.67 -11.64
N ASP A 74 14.13 17.25 -12.32
CA ASP A 74 12.76 16.73 -12.25
C ASP A 74 12.77 15.23 -12.49
N THR A 75 12.18 14.48 -11.57
CA THR A 75 12.13 13.03 -11.65
C THR A 75 11.37 12.64 -12.91
N VAL A 76 12.09 12.13 -13.91
CA VAL A 76 11.48 11.68 -15.15
C VAL A 76 10.61 10.46 -14.85
N ARG A 77 9.30 10.62 -15.01
CA ARG A 77 8.30 9.58 -14.80
C ARG A 77 7.96 8.87 -16.10
N ILE A 78 7.71 7.57 -15.98
CA ILE A 78 7.22 6.68 -17.02
C ILE A 78 5.75 6.39 -16.65
N THR A 79 4.81 6.84 -17.49
CA THR A 79 3.41 6.43 -17.32
C THR A 79 3.30 4.93 -17.61
N THR A 80 2.59 4.22 -16.75
CA THR A 80 2.27 2.80 -16.95
C THR A 80 1.10 2.61 -17.92
N GLY A 81 0.42 3.69 -18.30
CA GLY A 81 -0.81 3.68 -19.10
C GLY A 81 -2.06 3.21 -18.35
N ILE A 82 -1.94 2.97 -17.03
CA ILE A 82 -3.05 2.59 -16.14
C ILE A 82 -3.20 3.69 -15.09
N SER A 83 -4.23 4.53 -15.22
CA SER A 83 -4.41 5.73 -14.38
C SER A 83 -4.41 5.46 -12.88
N GLU A 84 -5.13 4.43 -12.42
CA GLU A 84 -5.19 4.04 -11.01
C GLU A 84 -3.84 3.53 -10.49
N PHE A 85 -3.02 2.92 -11.34
CA PHE A 85 -1.69 2.45 -10.96
C PHE A 85 -0.69 3.61 -10.93
N ASP A 86 -0.73 4.48 -11.94
CA ASP A 86 0.08 5.70 -11.98
C ASP A 86 -0.16 6.56 -10.75
N ARG A 87 -1.43 6.73 -10.34
CA ARG A 87 -1.80 7.45 -9.11
C ARG A 87 -1.09 6.91 -7.87
N VAL A 88 -1.11 5.59 -7.66
CA VAL A 88 -0.45 4.94 -6.51
C VAL A 88 1.08 5.10 -6.57
N LEU A 89 1.66 5.18 -7.77
CA LEU A 89 3.08 5.46 -7.98
C LEU A 89 3.46 6.95 -7.79
N GLY A 90 2.47 7.84 -7.62
CA GLY A 90 2.67 9.29 -7.60
C GLY A 90 2.70 9.92 -8.98
N ASP A 91 1.76 9.52 -9.85
CA ASP A 91 1.62 9.92 -11.26
C ASP A 91 2.64 9.29 -12.21
N GLY A 92 3.01 8.03 -11.93
CA GLY A 92 3.84 7.18 -12.80
C GLY A 92 5.15 6.72 -12.15
N ALA A 93 5.78 5.74 -12.79
CA ALA A 93 7.00 5.11 -12.29
C ALA A 93 8.22 5.99 -12.51
N VAL A 94 8.99 6.25 -11.46
CA VAL A 94 10.19 7.09 -11.54
C VAL A 94 11.35 6.31 -12.15
N LYS A 95 12.10 6.90 -13.08
CA LYS A 95 13.37 6.31 -13.57
C LYS A 95 14.38 6.17 -12.43
N ARG A 96 15.32 5.23 -12.55
CA ARG A 96 16.32 4.90 -11.52
C ARG A 96 15.66 4.51 -10.19
N SER A 97 14.52 3.82 -10.26
CA SER A 97 13.78 3.41 -9.07
C SER A 97 13.31 1.97 -9.13
N ALA A 98 13.08 1.42 -7.93
CA ALA A 98 12.54 0.09 -7.75
C ALA A 98 11.21 0.13 -6.99
N VAL A 99 10.23 -0.62 -7.53
CA VAL A 99 8.87 -0.77 -7.00
C VAL A 99 8.66 -2.24 -6.64
N LEU A 100 8.25 -2.50 -5.41
CA LEU A 100 7.85 -3.84 -4.95
C LEU A 100 6.32 -3.92 -4.89
N ILE A 101 5.73 -4.91 -5.55
CA ILE A 101 4.29 -5.19 -5.51
C ILE A 101 4.07 -6.49 -4.74
N GLY A 102 3.58 -6.37 -3.51
CA GLY A 102 3.17 -7.46 -2.63
C GLY A 102 1.70 -7.79 -2.78
N GLY A 103 1.32 -9.05 -2.61
CA GLY A 103 -0.08 -9.44 -2.50
C GLY A 103 -0.26 -10.95 -2.54
N GLU A 104 -1.46 -11.42 -2.19
CA GLU A 104 -1.79 -12.85 -2.19
C GLU A 104 -1.59 -13.48 -3.59
N PRO A 105 -1.23 -14.77 -3.67
CA PRO A 105 -1.26 -15.50 -4.94
C PRO A 105 -2.64 -15.38 -5.62
N GLY A 106 -2.67 -15.14 -6.92
CA GLY A 106 -3.94 -14.99 -7.67
C GLY A 106 -4.62 -13.62 -7.58
N ILE A 107 -4.10 -12.67 -6.79
CA ILE A 107 -4.64 -11.30 -6.70
C ILE A 107 -4.45 -10.45 -7.97
N GLY A 108 -3.74 -10.97 -8.98
CA GLY A 108 -3.61 -10.32 -10.28
C GLY A 108 -2.38 -9.43 -10.45
N LYS A 109 -1.34 -9.59 -9.62
CA LYS A 109 -0.05 -8.86 -9.76
C LYS A 109 0.55 -8.99 -11.17
N SER A 110 0.70 -10.21 -11.66
CA SER A 110 1.22 -10.50 -13.01
C SER A 110 0.30 -9.95 -14.11
N THR A 111 -1.01 -9.90 -13.85
CA THR A 111 -1.99 -9.33 -14.79
C THR A 111 -1.83 -7.81 -14.88
N LEU A 112 -1.73 -7.13 -13.73
CA LEU A 112 -1.49 -5.68 -13.66
C LEU A 112 -0.19 -5.30 -14.38
N LEU A 113 0.90 -6.00 -14.09
CA LEU A 113 2.20 -5.70 -14.67
C LEU A 113 2.27 -6.00 -16.17
N LEU A 114 1.61 -7.06 -16.64
CA LEU A 114 1.55 -7.36 -18.07
C LEU A 114 0.72 -6.31 -18.84
N GLN A 115 -0.41 -5.84 -18.27
CA GLN A 115 -1.18 -4.73 -18.84
C GLN A 115 -0.37 -3.42 -18.85
N ALA A 116 0.35 -3.11 -17.76
CA ALA A 116 1.20 -1.93 -17.67
C ALA A 116 2.37 -1.98 -18.67
N ALA A 117 3.02 -3.14 -18.81
CA ALA A 117 4.09 -3.38 -19.78
C ALA A 117 3.62 -3.10 -21.20
N ALA A 118 2.45 -3.63 -21.56
CA ALA A 118 1.86 -3.47 -22.88
C ALA A 118 1.43 -2.04 -23.18
N ALA A 119 0.78 -1.37 -22.22
CA ALA A 119 0.35 0.01 -22.38
C ALA A 119 1.55 0.97 -22.53
N THR A 120 2.59 0.77 -21.72
CA THR A 120 3.83 1.56 -21.85
C THR A 120 4.53 1.32 -23.18
N ALA A 121 4.67 0.05 -23.59
CA ALA A 121 5.34 -0.34 -24.84
C ALA A 121 4.59 0.18 -26.09
N ALA A 122 3.28 0.37 -26.00
CA ALA A 122 2.46 0.95 -27.06
C ALA A 122 2.56 2.49 -27.11
N GLY A 123 2.67 3.16 -25.97
CA GLY A 123 2.70 4.62 -25.87
C GLY A 123 4.04 5.28 -26.20
N ALA A 124 5.15 4.55 -26.06
CA ALA A 124 6.49 5.08 -26.28
C ALA A 124 7.17 4.45 -27.50
N VAL A 125 7.32 5.23 -28.56
CA VAL A 125 8.03 4.80 -29.78
C VAL A 125 9.48 4.48 -29.44
N GLY A 126 9.89 3.23 -29.66
CA GLY A 126 11.28 2.77 -29.54
C GLY A 126 11.72 2.33 -28.14
N GLN A 127 10.84 2.36 -27.14
CA GLN A 127 11.17 1.89 -25.78
C GLN A 127 10.80 0.42 -25.60
N ARG A 128 11.71 -0.35 -24.98
CA ARG A 128 11.56 -1.79 -24.75
C ARG A 128 11.23 -2.08 -23.30
N THR A 129 10.38 -3.07 -23.08
CA THR A 129 10.06 -3.62 -21.76
C THR A 129 10.60 -5.04 -21.67
N LEU A 130 11.32 -5.38 -20.60
CA LEU A 130 11.74 -6.75 -20.32
C LEU A 130 10.85 -7.34 -19.24
N TYR A 131 10.10 -8.39 -19.59
CA TYR A 131 9.37 -9.22 -18.63
C TYR A 131 10.20 -10.47 -18.32
N VAL A 132 10.56 -10.65 -17.06
CA VAL A 132 11.30 -11.82 -16.58
C VAL A 132 10.38 -12.68 -15.74
N SER A 133 10.30 -13.96 -16.06
CA SER A 133 9.54 -14.93 -15.29
C SER A 133 10.42 -16.10 -14.87
N GLY A 134 10.46 -16.41 -13.58
CA GLY A 134 11.04 -17.65 -13.06
C GLY A 134 9.99 -18.70 -12.70
N GLU A 135 8.70 -18.32 -12.65
CA GLU A 135 7.60 -19.18 -12.19
C GLU A 135 6.83 -19.81 -13.36
N GLU A 136 6.51 -19.00 -14.37
CA GLU A 136 5.66 -19.41 -15.49
C GLU A 136 6.44 -19.56 -16.80
N SER A 137 5.99 -20.50 -17.62
CA SER A 137 6.53 -20.73 -18.96
C SER A 137 6.12 -19.64 -19.95
N ALA A 138 6.93 -19.49 -21.02
CA ALA A 138 6.65 -18.51 -22.07
C ALA A 138 5.26 -18.69 -22.72
N GLY A 139 4.82 -19.94 -22.92
CA GLY A 139 3.51 -20.25 -23.48
C GLY A 139 2.35 -19.82 -22.57
N GLN A 140 2.49 -19.99 -21.24
CA GLN A 140 1.47 -19.56 -20.28
C GLN A 140 1.32 -18.03 -20.25
N ILE A 141 2.45 -17.31 -20.23
CA ILE A 141 2.45 -15.85 -20.25
C ILE A 141 1.87 -15.34 -21.57
N ARG A 142 2.27 -15.94 -22.70
CA ARG A 142 1.72 -15.60 -24.02
C ARG A 142 0.22 -15.80 -24.09
N GLY A 143 -0.28 -16.96 -23.64
CA GLY A 143 -1.72 -17.24 -23.62
C GLY A 143 -2.50 -16.28 -22.72
N ARG A 144 -1.93 -15.86 -21.58
CA ARG A 144 -2.51 -14.79 -20.76
C ARG A 144 -2.56 -13.47 -21.52
N ALA A 145 -1.47 -13.08 -22.16
CA ALA A 145 -1.40 -11.82 -22.90
C ALA A 145 -2.41 -11.78 -24.05
N ASP A 146 -2.58 -12.90 -24.77
CA ASP A 146 -3.58 -13.05 -25.82
C ASP A 146 -5.02 -12.92 -25.26
N ARG A 147 -5.31 -13.52 -24.10
CA ARG A 147 -6.62 -13.38 -23.42
C ARG A 147 -6.91 -11.94 -22.98
N LEU A 148 -5.90 -11.24 -22.48
CA LEU A 148 -6.03 -9.83 -22.09
C LEU A 148 -6.19 -8.90 -23.30
N GLY A 149 -5.89 -9.38 -24.52
CA GLY A 149 -5.98 -8.59 -25.75
C GLY A 149 -4.99 -7.42 -25.78
N VAL A 150 -3.88 -7.52 -25.06
CA VAL A 150 -2.90 -6.43 -24.93
C VAL A 150 -1.89 -6.41 -26.07
N PRO A 151 -1.42 -5.23 -26.52
CA PRO A 151 -0.39 -5.15 -27.55
C PRO A 151 0.95 -5.69 -27.04
N LEU A 152 1.58 -6.58 -27.80
CA LEU A 152 2.82 -7.28 -27.38
C LEU A 152 4.09 -6.72 -28.04
N LYS A 153 3.95 -5.71 -28.89
CA LYS A 153 5.08 -5.09 -29.57
C LYS A 153 6.00 -4.44 -28.53
N ASN A 154 7.31 -4.63 -28.69
CA ASN A 154 8.37 -4.12 -27.79
C ASN A 154 8.37 -4.70 -26.36
N ILE A 155 7.67 -5.83 -26.12
CA ILE A 155 7.80 -6.61 -24.89
C ILE A 155 8.70 -7.82 -25.15
N GLU A 156 9.86 -7.84 -24.52
CA GLU A 156 10.79 -8.97 -24.54
C GLU A 156 10.51 -9.86 -23.33
N LEU A 157 10.41 -11.18 -23.54
CA LEU A 157 10.15 -12.15 -22.48
C LEU A 157 11.40 -13.01 -22.23
N LEU A 158 11.80 -13.10 -20.97
CA LEU A 158 12.91 -13.94 -20.52
C LEU A 158 12.44 -14.91 -19.43
N CYS A 159 12.43 -16.20 -19.74
CA CYS A 159 12.13 -17.25 -18.76
C CYS A 159 13.44 -17.77 -18.15
N THR A 160 13.83 -17.26 -16.98
CA THR A 160 15.04 -17.66 -16.25
C THR A 160 14.89 -17.34 -14.77
N ASN A 161 15.59 -18.09 -13.94
CA ASN A 161 15.76 -17.81 -12.51
C ASN A 161 17.15 -17.26 -12.14
N SER A 162 18.16 -17.41 -13.01
CA SER A 162 19.52 -16.92 -12.76
C SER A 162 19.64 -15.41 -12.92
N VAL A 163 20.06 -14.72 -11.85
CA VAL A 163 20.30 -13.27 -11.86
C VAL A 163 21.39 -12.89 -12.85
N GLU A 164 22.45 -13.68 -12.97
CA GLU A 164 23.57 -13.39 -13.87
C GLU A 164 23.13 -13.40 -15.34
N ASN A 165 22.18 -14.27 -15.69
CA ASN A 165 21.59 -14.28 -17.02
C ASN A 165 20.68 -13.07 -17.25
N ILE A 166 19.91 -12.67 -16.23
CA ILE A 166 19.08 -11.47 -16.27
C ILE A 166 19.95 -10.24 -16.50
N GLU A 167 21.02 -10.05 -15.73
CA GLU A 167 21.94 -8.92 -15.86
C GLU A 167 22.61 -8.84 -17.23
N LYS A 168 23.02 -9.98 -17.80
CA LYS A 168 23.57 -10.02 -19.18
C LYS A 168 22.55 -9.51 -20.18
N VAL A 169 21.30 -9.95 -20.10
CA VAL A 169 20.23 -9.49 -20.99
C VAL A 169 19.94 -8.01 -20.76
N LEU A 170 19.87 -7.57 -19.50
CA LEU A 170 19.64 -6.18 -19.13
C LEU A 170 20.72 -5.25 -19.71
N ASN A 171 22.00 -5.61 -19.60
CA ASN A 171 23.11 -4.82 -20.14
C ASN A 171 23.10 -4.74 -21.67
N ASN A 172 22.60 -5.77 -22.37
CA ASN A 172 22.52 -5.78 -23.83
C ASN A 172 21.26 -5.06 -24.34
N LEU A 173 20.13 -5.23 -23.66
CA LEU A 173 18.83 -4.74 -24.10
C LEU A 173 18.57 -3.29 -23.68
N ASN A 174 19.12 -2.88 -22.54
CA ASN A 174 18.89 -1.59 -21.88
C ASN A 174 17.40 -1.15 -21.89
N PRO A 175 16.50 -1.97 -21.32
CA PRO A 175 15.06 -1.69 -21.35
C PRO A 175 14.68 -0.52 -20.44
N LEU A 176 13.57 0.15 -20.76
CA LEU A 176 13.02 1.23 -19.94
C LEU A 176 12.27 0.68 -18.71
N ILE A 177 11.55 -0.43 -18.89
CA ILE A 177 10.84 -1.12 -17.81
C ILE A 177 11.41 -2.53 -17.68
N VAL A 178 11.70 -2.91 -16.44
CA VAL A 178 12.07 -4.28 -16.07
C VAL A 178 11.03 -4.81 -15.12
N ILE A 179 10.41 -5.94 -15.45
CA ILE A 179 9.47 -6.64 -14.58
C ILE A 179 10.08 -7.98 -14.18
N ILE A 180 10.11 -8.26 -12.89
CA ILE A 180 10.53 -9.55 -12.32
C ILE A 180 9.32 -10.19 -11.64
N ASP A 181 8.85 -11.30 -12.21
CA ASP A 181 7.70 -12.06 -11.73
C ASP A 181 8.09 -13.53 -11.43
N SER A 182 8.48 -13.90 -10.22
CA SER A 182 8.54 -13.12 -8.98
C SER A 182 9.93 -13.19 -8.32
N VAL A 183 10.23 -12.25 -7.42
CA VAL A 183 11.56 -12.15 -6.77
C VAL A 183 11.94 -13.42 -5.99
N GLN A 184 10.96 -14.20 -5.51
CA GLN A 184 11.19 -15.44 -4.79
C GLN A 184 11.76 -16.57 -5.66
N THR A 185 11.60 -16.46 -6.98
CA THR A 185 12.11 -17.45 -7.93
C THR A 185 13.56 -17.20 -8.31
N LEU A 186 14.11 -16.04 -7.97
CA LEU A 186 15.47 -15.68 -8.33
C LEU A 186 16.50 -16.51 -7.56
N PHE A 187 17.59 -16.81 -8.25
CA PHE A 187 18.71 -17.56 -7.74
C PHE A 187 20.03 -16.97 -8.23
N SER A 188 20.99 -16.90 -7.32
CA SER A 188 22.38 -16.55 -7.61
C SER A 188 23.31 -17.45 -6.77
N PRO A 189 24.29 -18.13 -7.38
CA PRO A 189 25.27 -18.91 -6.62
C PRO A 189 26.09 -18.09 -5.61
N GLN A 190 26.26 -16.78 -5.83
CA GLN A 190 26.99 -15.90 -4.91
C GLN A 190 26.26 -15.72 -3.56
N ALA A 191 24.92 -15.87 -3.54
CA ALA A 191 24.11 -15.72 -2.32
C ALA A 191 23.95 -17.02 -1.52
N GLY A 192 24.58 -18.11 -1.96
CA GLY A 192 24.53 -19.44 -1.35
C GLY A 192 23.91 -20.50 -2.26
N THR A 193 23.96 -21.76 -1.84
CA THR A 193 23.53 -22.89 -2.70
C THR A 193 22.06 -23.26 -2.57
N ILE A 194 21.36 -22.75 -1.55
CA ILE A 194 19.95 -23.07 -1.29
C ILE A 194 19.07 -21.92 -1.81
N PRO A 195 18.29 -22.13 -2.90
CA PRO A 195 17.34 -21.15 -3.42
C PRO A 195 16.23 -20.82 -2.41
N GLY A 196 15.61 -19.65 -2.53
CA GLY A 196 14.45 -19.24 -1.71
C GLY A 196 14.77 -18.83 -0.27
N THR A 197 16.04 -18.83 0.14
CA THR A 197 16.44 -18.28 1.44
C THR A 197 16.29 -16.76 1.48
N ILE A 198 16.12 -16.17 2.67
CA ILE A 198 16.06 -14.71 2.83
C ILE A 198 17.33 -14.04 2.26
N ASN A 199 18.50 -14.68 2.40
CA ASN A 199 19.75 -14.16 1.83
C ASN A 199 19.72 -14.14 0.30
N GLN A 200 19.23 -15.21 -0.34
CA GLN A 200 19.01 -15.25 -1.79
C GLN A 200 18.12 -14.10 -2.25
N LEU A 201 16.96 -13.92 -1.61
CA LEU A 201 16.03 -12.84 -1.96
C LEU A 201 16.68 -11.46 -1.86
N LYS A 202 17.38 -11.17 -0.74
CA LYS A 202 18.04 -9.87 -0.55
C LYS A 202 19.13 -9.64 -1.59
N TYR A 203 20.01 -10.62 -1.79
CA TYR A 203 21.11 -10.47 -2.72
C TYR A 203 20.61 -10.23 -4.14
N CYS A 204 19.71 -11.08 -4.62
CA CYS A 204 19.14 -10.96 -5.96
C CYS A 204 18.41 -9.63 -6.17
N ALA A 205 17.62 -9.19 -5.17
CA ALA A 205 16.97 -7.89 -5.23
C ALA A 205 17.97 -6.73 -5.23
N ASN A 206 19.05 -6.81 -4.43
CA ASN A 206 20.07 -5.78 -4.35
C ASN A 206 20.76 -5.57 -5.70
N GLU A 207 21.21 -6.64 -6.35
CA GLU A 207 21.90 -6.55 -7.64
C GLU A 207 21.02 -5.85 -8.69
N LEU A 208 19.74 -6.22 -8.77
CA LEU A 208 18.80 -5.61 -9.71
C LEU A 208 18.47 -4.15 -9.35
N VAL A 209 18.35 -3.82 -8.05
CA VAL A 209 18.15 -2.45 -7.59
C VAL A 209 19.37 -1.59 -7.90
N GLN A 210 20.59 -2.09 -7.68
CA GLN A 210 21.81 -1.37 -8.04
C GLN A 210 21.88 -1.15 -9.56
N TRP A 211 21.56 -2.18 -10.34
CA TRP A 211 21.51 -2.07 -11.81
C TRP A 211 20.58 -0.95 -12.28
N VAL A 212 19.37 -0.85 -11.71
CA VAL A 212 18.40 0.19 -12.10
C VAL A 212 18.80 1.57 -11.61
N LYS A 213 19.44 1.71 -10.44
CA LYS A 213 19.84 3.02 -9.88
C LYS A 213 20.84 3.78 -10.76
N GLU A 214 21.65 3.05 -11.52
CA GLU A 214 22.65 3.59 -12.44
C GLU A 214 22.09 3.87 -13.84
N ARG A 215 20.82 3.53 -14.13
CA ARG A 215 20.27 3.50 -15.49
C ARG A 215 18.88 4.11 -15.56
N ASP A 216 18.54 4.67 -16.71
CA ASP A 216 17.26 5.36 -16.96
C ASP A 216 16.06 4.41 -17.14
N ALA A 217 15.96 3.40 -16.27
CA ALA A 217 14.93 2.37 -16.25
C ALA A 217 14.11 2.39 -14.94
N ALA A 218 12.96 1.73 -14.93
CA ALA A 218 12.17 1.46 -13.74
C ALA A 218 12.04 -0.06 -13.52
N LEU A 219 12.29 -0.51 -12.30
CA LEU A 219 12.26 -1.91 -11.90
C LEU A 219 10.98 -2.21 -11.12
N PHE A 220 10.20 -3.19 -11.56
CA PHE A 220 9.08 -3.75 -10.83
C PHE A 220 9.41 -5.16 -10.37
N LEU A 221 9.32 -5.38 -9.06
CA LEU A 221 9.49 -6.68 -8.43
C LEU A 221 8.12 -7.14 -7.91
N THR A 222 7.67 -8.35 -8.26
CA THR A 222 6.52 -8.96 -7.58
C THR A 222 6.98 -9.85 -6.43
N ALA A 223 6.17 -9.88 -5.38
CA ALA A 223 6.33 -10.83 -4.30
C ALA A 223 4.98 -11.37 -3.79
N HIS A 224 4.94 -12.68 -3.52
CA HIS A 224 3.82 -13.32 -2.84
C HIS A 224 3.77 -13.04 -1.32
N VAL A 225 2.58 -12.71 -0.81
CA VAL A 225 2.28 -12.59 0.63
C VAL A 225 1.49 -13.83 1.09
N THR A 226 1.86 -14.40 2.25
CA THR A 226 1.11 -15.52 2.84
C THR A 226 -0.09 -15.02 3.64
N LYS A 227 -1.06 -15.89 3.93
CA LYS A 227 -2.34 -15.57 4.61
C LYS A 227 -2.18 -14.95 6.01
N GLU A 228 -1.02 -15.05 6.64
CA GLU A 228 -0.75 -14.49 7.97
C GLU A 228 -0.20 -13.04 7.91
N GLY A 229 -0.17 -12.42 6.73
CA GLY A 229 0.48 -11.11 6.53
C GLY A 229 2.01 -11.15 6.71
N VAL A 230 2.56 -12.33 7.02
CA VAL A 230 3.98 -12.61 6.98
C VAL A 230 4.32 -12.87 5.52
N ILE A 231 4.82 -11.84 4.89
CA ILE A 231 5.42 -11.99 3.59
C ILE A 231 6.65 -12.89 3.78
N ALA A 232 6.74 -14.00 3.05
CA ALA A 232 7.93 -14.85 3.07
C ALA A 232 9.13 -14.09 2.47
N GLY A 233 9.75 -13.20 3.24
CA GLY A 233 10.88 -12.34 2.86
C GLY A 233 10.62 -10.84 2.65
N PRO A 234 9.44 -10.38 2.17
CA PRO A 234 9.30 -8.97 1.73
C PRO A 234 9.39 -7.85 2.74
N LYS A 235 9.13 -8.03 4.05
CA LYS A 235 9.50 -6.98 5.03
C LYS A 235 10.97 -6.58 4.92
N VAL A 236 11.82 -7.53 4.51
CA VAL A 236 13.24 -7.25 4.34
C VAL A 236 13.54 -6.54 3.02
N LEU A 237 12.75 -6.79 1.97
CA LEU A 237 12.86 -6.12 0.67
C LEU A 237 12.25 -4.70 0.69
N GLU A 238 11.26 -4.45 1.55
CA GLU A 238 10.62 -3.14 1.72
C GLU A 238 11.62 -2.01 2.00
N HIS A 239 12.71 -2.31 2.70
CA HIS A 239 13.77 -1.35 2.99
C HIS A 239 14.70 -1.09 1.78
N MET A 240 14.79 -2.03 0.85
CA MET A 240 15.72 -2.01 -0.29
C MET A 240 15.16 -1.28 -1.50
N VAL A 241 13.82 -1.26 -1.65
CA VAL A 241 13.13 -0.59 -2.77
C VAL A 241 12.71 0.83 -2.41
N ASP A 242 12.39 1.65 -3.41
CA ASP A 242 11.93 3.02 -3.18
C ASP A 242 10.43 3.09 -2.89
N THR A 243 9.66 2.25 -3.56
CA THR A 243 8.19 2.20 -3.45
C THR A 243 7.74 0.78 -3.13
N VAL A 244 6.84 0.63 -2.17
CA VAL A 244 6.20 -0.63 -1.78
C VAL A 244 4.71 -0.47 -1.94
N ILE A 245 4.10 -1.39 -2.69
CA ILE A 245 2.68 -1.42 -2.99
C ILE A 245 2.09 -2.74 -2.50
N SER A 246 1.00 -2.66 -1.73
CA SER A 246 0.16 -3.79 -1.32
C SER A 246 -1.00 -3.93 -2.30
N PHE A 247 -1.26 -5.16 -2.75
CA PHE A 247 -2.43 -5.51 -3.56
C PHE A 247 -3.34 -6.44 -2.75
N GLU A 248 -4.49 -5.92 -2.35
CA GLU A 248 -5.43 -6.55 -1.42
C GLU A 248 -6.77 -6.83 -2.11
N ARG A 249 -7.45 -7.91 -1.71
CA ARG A 249 -8.83 -8.21 -2.13
C ARG A 249 -9.78 -7.87 -0.99
N ASN A 250 -10.92 -7.30 -1.32
CA ASN A 250 -12.07 -7.22 -0.42
C ASN A 250 -13.12 -8.29 -0.78
N GLU A 251 -14.11 -8.48 0.08
CA GLU A 251 -15.16 -9.51 -0.05
C GLU A 251 -15.97 -9.39 -1.36
N ASP A 252 -16.18 -8.17 -1.86
CA ASP A 252 -16.94 -7.89 -3.09
C ASP A 252 -16.13 -8.00 -4.40
N ASP A 253 -15.03 -8.76 -4.38
CA ASP A 253 -14.12 -8.95 -5.52
C ASP A 253 -13.42 -7.68 -6.04
N VAL A 254 -13.55 -6.59 -5.28
CA VAL A 254 -12.81 -5.34 -5.50
C VAL A 254 -11.40 -5.48 -4.96
N ARG A 255 -10.44 -5.00 -5.75
CA ARG A 255 -9.02 -5.12 -5.45
C ARG A 255 -8.42 -3.73 -5.22
N PHE A 256 -7.77 -3.57 -4.08
CA PHE A 256 -7.18 -2.32 -3.63
C PHE A 256 -5.68 -2.36 -3.79
N LEU A 257 -5.14 -1.38 -4.50
CA LEU A 257 -3.71 -1.16 -4.65
C LEU A 257 -3.31 0.02 -3.77
N ARG A 258 -2.43 -0.22 -2.80
CA ARG A 258 -2.15 0.70 -1.70
C ARG A 258 -0.66 0.90 -1.53
N ALA A 259 -0.18 2.15 -1.49
CA ALA A 259 1.22 2.41 -1.23
C ALA A 259 1.53 2.27 0.27
N LEU A 260 2.40 1.34 0.66
CA LEU A 260 2.91 1.20 2.03
C LEU A 260 4.16 2.06 2.26
N LYS A 261 4.91 2.30 1.19
CA LYS A 261 6.09 3.16 1.14
C LYS A 261 6.11 3.81 -0.23
N ASN A 262 6.25 5.13 -0.31
CA ASN A 262 6.47 5.81 -1.58
C ASN A 262 7.41 6.98 -1.35
N ARG A 263 8.63 6.90 -1.90
CA ARG A 263 9.61 8.00 -1.82
C ARG A 263 9.31 9.14 -2.79
N PHE A 264 8.41 8.91 -3.74
CA PHE A 264 8.14 9.82 -4.85
C PHE A 264 6.68 10.30 -4.90
N GLY A 265 5.87 9.97 -3.89
CA GLY A 265 4.45 10.26 -3.86
C GLY A 265 3.85 9.97 -2.48
N SER A 266 2.55 10.21 -2.34
CA SER A 266 1.85 9.94 -1.08
C SER A 266 1.62 8.43 -0.87
N VAL A 267 1.67 7.99 0.39
CA VAL A 267 1.24 6.64 0.81
C VAL A 267 -0.27 6.54 0.97
N ASP A 268 -0.97 7.67 1.01
CA ASP A 268 -2.42 7.69 1.16
C ASP A 268 -3.14 7.38 -0.16
N GLU A 269 -2.45 7.43 -1.31
CA GLU A 269 -3.07 7.15 -2.59
C GLU A 269 -3.54 5.68 -2.72
N LEU A 270 -4.71 5.53 -3.32
CA LEU A 270 -5.40 4.27 -3.50
C LEU A 270 -5.73 4.06 -4.97
N GLY A 271 -5.42 2.89 -5.50
CA GLY A 271 -5.87 2.41 -6.81
C GLY A 271 -6.94 1.34 -6.62
N ILE A 272 -8.01 1.39 -7.40
CA ILE A 272 -9.15 0.48 -7.25
C ILE A 272 -9.44 -0.22 -8.56
N PHE A 273 -9.47 -1.54 -8.49
CA PHE A 273 -9.67 -2.40 -9.64
C PHE A 273 -10.76 -3.44 -9.40
N ARG A 274 -11.35 -3.91 -10.50
CA ARG A 274 -12.14 -5.15 -10.54
C ARG A 274 -11.50 -6.08 -11.57
N MET A 275 -11.56 -7.38 -11.29
CA MET A 275 -11.16 -8.40 -12.27
C MET A 275 -12.36 -8.72 -13.15
N ASP A 276 -12.20 -8.54 -14.46
CA ASP A 276 -13.17 -8.93 -15.47
C ASP A 276 -12.56 -10.00 -16.41
N GLU A 277 -13.29 -10.37 -17.45
CA GLU A 277 -12.82 -11.35 -18.45
C GLU A 277 -11.60 -10.86 -19.25
N LYS A 278 -11.42 -9.54 -19.36
CA LYS A 278 -10.36 -8.86 -20.10
C LYS A 278 -9.16 -8.50 -19.23
N GLY A 279 -9.22 -8.72 -17.91
CA GLY A 279 -8.13 -8.48 -16.96
C GLY A 279 -8.53 -7.58 -15.80
N LEU A 280 -7.60 -6.75 -15.35
CA LEU A 280 -7.88 -5.74 -14.33
C LEU A 280 -8.40 -4.47 -15.00
N ALA A 281 -9.61 -4.07 -14.60
CA ALA A 281 -10.24 -2.82 -15.01
C ALA A 281 -10.29 -1.84 -13.83
N ALA A 282 -9.88 -0.59 -14.08
CA ALA A 282 -10.03 0.50 -13.13
C ALA A 282 -11.51 0.79 -12.85
N VAL A 283 -11.87 1.02 -11.60
CA VAL A 283 -13.26 1.38 -11.25
C VAL A 283 -13.51 2.85 -11.57
N GLN A 284 -14.54 3.12 -12.39
CA GLN A 284 -14.86 4.47 -12.88
C GLN A 284 -15.46 5.38 -11.82
N ASP A 285 -16.36 4.86 -10.98
CA ASP A 285 -16.94 5.58 -9.84
C ASP A 285 -16.61 4.88 -8.52
N PRO A 286 -15.40 5.13 -7.97
CA PRO A 286 -14.99 4.65 -6.66
C PRO A 286 -15.95 5.03 -5.55
N ALA A 287 -16.48 6.25 -5.57
CA ALA A 287 -17.10 6.86 -4.41
C ALA A 287 -18.48 6.22 -4.12
N ALA A 288 -19.16 5.76 -5.17
CA ALA A 288 -20.44 5.04 -5.08
C ALA A 288 -20.29 3.54 -4.77
N LEU A 289 -19.07 2.99 -4.75
CA LEU A 289 -18.83 1.55 -4.76
C LEU A 289 -19.49 0.80 -3.59
N PHE A 290 -19.64 1.47 -2.45
CA PHE A 290 -20.09 0.87 -1.19
C PHE A 290 -21.49 1.37 -0.75
N ILE A 291 -22.21 2.07 -1.63
CA ILE A 291 -23.63 2.39 -1.42
C ILE A 291 -24.48 1.27 -2.02
N ILE A 292 -25.47 0.80 -1.26
CA ILE A 292 -26.48 -0.10 -1.80
C ILE A 292 -27.52 0.72 -2.55
N GLN A 293 -27.58 0.55 -3.87
CA GLN A 293 -28.60 1.19 -4.68
C GLN A 293 -29.94 0.49 -4.49
N ARG A 294 -30.89 1.17 -3.85
CA ARG A 294 -32.28 0.70 -3.67
C ARG A 294 -33.28 1.55 -4.42
N GLN A 295 -34.31 0.90 -4.95
CA GLN A 295 -35.54 1.55 -5.39
C GLN A 295 -36.46 1.72 -4.17
N GLY A 296 -36.97 2.93 -3.93
CA GLY A 296 -37.83 3.25 -2.78
C GLY A 296 -37.10 3.82 -1.55
N GLU A 297 -37.77 3.74 -0.41
CA GLU A 297 -37.29 4.23 0.89
C GLU A 297 -36.17 3.33 1.46
N LEU A 298 -35.38 3.89 2.37
CA LEU A 298 -34.38 3.10 3.11
C LEU A 298 -35.10 2.21 4.14
N PRO A 299 -34.60 0.99 4.41
CA PRO A 299 -35.10 0.20 5.52
C PRO A 299 -34.74 0.86 6.85
N ALA A 300 -35.56 0.60 7.89
CA ALA A 300 -35.20 0.95 9.25
C ALA A 300 -33.87 0.29 9.64
N GLY A 301 -33.04 1.04 10.38
CA GLY A 301 -31.70 0.61 10.76
C GLY A 301 -30.60 1.00 9.77
N SER A 302 -30.89 1.75 8.71
CA SER A 302 -29.89 2.18 7.72
C SER A 302 -29.53 3.66 7.89
N ALA A 303 -28.23 3.97 7.85
CA ALA A 303 -27.72 5.34 7.78
C ALA A 303 -26.47 5.40 6.91
N THR A 304 -26.24 6.52 6.21
CA THR A 304 -25.09 6.68 5.31
C THR A 304 -24.09 7.71 5.83
N VAL A 305 -22.80 7.45 5.61
CA VAL A 305 -21.70 8.34 5.99
C VAL A 305 -20.59 8.32 4.93
N PRO A 306 -20.06 9.48 4.51
CA PRO A 306 -18.80 9.55 3.78
C PRO A 306 -17.63 9.24 4.72
N VAL A 307 -16.73 8.37 4.29
CA VAL A 307 -15.56 7.94 5.07
C VAL A 307 -14.30 7.98 4.22
N PHE A 308 -13.16 8.25 4.86
CA PHE A 308 -11.85 8.15 4.22
C PHE A 308 -11.33 6.71 4.21
N GLU A 309 -10.79 6.32 3.08
CA GLU A 309 -9.94 5.14 2.94
C GLU A 309 -8.71 5.57 2.12
N GLY A 310 -7.61 5.84 2.82
CA GLY A 310 -6.47 6.57 2.27
C GLY A 310 -6.81 8.03 1.94
N SER A 311 -6.51 8.46 0.72
CA SER A 311 -6.79 9.81 0.21
C SER A 311 -8.22 9.95 -0.33
N ARG A 312 -8.89 8.83 -0.60
CA ARG A 312 -10.22 8.78 -1.21
C ARG A 312 -11.34 8.79 -0.18
N VAL A 313 -12.45 9.39 -0.57
CA VAL A 313 -13.70 9.36 0.19
C VAL A 313 -14.65 8.39 -0.47
N PHE A 314 -15.26 7.54 0.34
CA PHE A 314 -16.28 6.59 -0.06
C PHE A 314 -17.56 6.88 0.70
N MET A 315 -18.70 6.75 0.03
CA MET A 315 -19.96 6.71 0.73
C MET A 315 -20.25 5.29 1.19
N VAL A 316 -20.51 5.13 2.49
CA VAL A 316 -20.71 3.84 3.12
C VAL A 316 -22.03 3.84 3.88
N GLU A 317 -22.78 2.75 3.74
CA GLU A 317 -24.01 2.51 4.48
C GLU A 317 -23.72 1.63 5.71
N ILE A 318 -24.09 2.12 6.90
CA ILE A 318 -24.10 1.37 8.15
C ILE A 318 -25.52 0.84 8.37
N GLN A 319 -25.61 -0.45 8.63
CA GLN A 319 -26.85 -1.15 8.92
C GLN A 319 -26.82 -1.65 10.36
N ALA A 320 -27.90 -1.40 11.08
CA ALA A 320 -28.13 -1.88 12.42
C ALA A 320 -29.43 -2.69 12.47
N LEU A 321 -29.42 -3.76 13.25
CA LEU A 321 -30.60 -4.53 13.61
C LEU A 321 -30.57 -4.80 15.12
N THR A 322 -31.65 -4.45 15.80
CA THR A 322 -31.81 -4.73 17.23
C THR A 322 -32.90 -5.78 17.44
N VAL A 323 -32.60 -6.80 18.23
CA VAL A 323 -33.54 -7.88 18.53
C VAL A 323 -33.59 -8.08 20.05
N PRO A 324 -34.77 -8.29 20.66
CA PRO A 324 -34.84 -8.59 22.09
C PRO A 324 -33.96 -9.77 22.47
N ALA A 325 -33.07 -9.57 23.44
CA ALA A 325 -32.12 -10.58 23.84
C ALA A 325 -32.85 -11.78 24.48
N LYS A 326 -32.48 -12.99 24.06
CA LYS A 326 -33.09 -14.24 24.57
C LYS A 326 -32.40 -14.78 25.83
N GLY A 327 -31.25 -14.22 26.20
CA GLY A 327 -30.44 -14.64 27.35
C GLY A 327 -30.23 -13.53 28.36
N THR A 328 -29.54 -13.85 29.46
CA THR A 328 -29.26 -12.91 30.57
C THR A 328 -28.26 -11.81 30.19
N MET A 329 -27.50 -11.99 29.10
CA MET A 329 -26.52 -11.03 28.60
C MET A 329 -26.85 -10.66 27.16
N THR A 330 -26.84 -9.37 26.86
CA THR A 330 -26.92 -8.85 25.50
C THR A 330 -25.59 -9.00 24.77
N ARG A 331 -25.65 -9.10 23.45
CA ARG A 331 -24.47 -9.25 22.59
C ARG A 331 -24.44 -8.20 21.49
N VAL A 332 -23.23 -7.84 21.09
CA VAL A 332 -22.97 -6.98 19.93
C VAL A 332 -22.20 -7.79 18.89
N PHE A 333 -22.81 -7.99 17.73
CA PHE A 333 -22.24 -8.68 16.58
C PHE A 333 -21.84 -7.62 15.54
N SER A 334 -20.54 -7.40 15.39
CA SER A 334 -19.99 -6.40 14.46
C SER A 334 -18.57 -6.79 14.04
N ASP A 335 -18.36 -7.00 12.73
CA ASP A 335 -17.06 -7.42 12.20
C ASP A 335 -16.22 -6.25 11.67
N LYS A 336 -16.90 -5.19 11.21
CA LYS A 336 -16.28 -4.07 10.48
C LYS A 336 -16.20 -2.77 11.30
N ILE A 337 -16.97 -2.68 12.37
CA ILE A 337 -16.89 -1.62 13.40
C ILE A 337 -16.54 -2.29 14.72
N ASP A 338 -15.70 -1.67 15.52
CA ASP A 338 -15.36 -2.17 16.86
C ASP A 338 -16.60 -2.31 17.76
N SER A 339 -16.83 -3.49 18.34
CA SER A 339 -18.01 -3.76 19.17
C SER A 339 -18.07 -2.90 20.43
N ALA A 340 -16.92 -2.48 20.98
CA ALA A 340 -16.90 -1.58 22.14
C ALA A 340 -17.33 -0.15 21.75
N ARG A 341 -17.00 0.32 20.54
CA ARG A 341 -17.56 1.56 19.99
C ARG A 341 -19.08 1.47 19.82
N VAL A 342 -19.60 0.39 19.23
CA VAL A 342 -21.06 0.19 19.07
C VAL A 342 -21.76 0.23 20.43
N SER A 343 -21.21 -0.50 21.41
CA SER A 343 -21.74 -0.52 22.79
C SER A 343 -21.74 0.86 23.45
N ARG A 344 -20.69 1.66 23.21
CA ARG A 344 -20.57 3.03 23.72
C ARG A 344 -21.64 3.94 23.11
N VAL A 345 -21.83 3.89 21.79
CA VAL A 345 -22.85 4.69 21.09
C VAL A 345 -24.25 4.30 21.57
N ALA A 346 -24.53 3.00 21.71
CA ALA A 346 -25.79 2.52 22.28
C ALA A 346 -26.03 3.03 23.71
N ALA A 347 -25.00 3.05 24.56
CA ALA A 347 -25.10 3.60 25.92
C ALA A 347 -25.39 5.11 25.94
N VAL A 348 -24.82 5.87 24.99
CA VAL A 348 -25.14 7.31 24.85
C VAL A 348 -26.60 7.51 24.43
N LEU A 349 -27.11 6.73 23.47
CA LEU A 349 -28.53 6.75 23.10
C LEU A 349 -29.44 6.41 24.29
N GLU A 350 -29.10 5.38 25.06
CA GLU A 350 -29.89 4.98 26.24
C GLU A 350 -29.90 6.07 27.31
N LYS A 351 -28.75 6.67 27.62
CA LYS A 351 -28.66 7.68 28.67
C LYS A 351 -29.21 9.05 28.27
N ARG A 352 -29.01 9.47 27.02
CA ARG A 352 -29.31 10.83 26.55
C ARG A 352 -30.66 10.94 25.84
N ILE A 353 -31.06 9.91 25.11
CA ILE A 353 -32.30 9.88 24.33
C ILE A 353 -33.39 9.04 25.03
N GLY A 354 -33.01 8.14 25.94
CA GLY A 354 -33.94 7.29 26.68
C GLY A 354 -34.35 6.02 25.94
N LEU A 355 -33.62 5.63 24.90
CA LEU A 355 -33.86 4.39 24.15
C LEU A 355 -33.14 3.21 24.81
N ARG A 356 -33.90 2.22 25.30
CA ARG A 356 -33.33 1.06 25.99
C ARG A 356 -32.67 0.09 25.00
N PHE A 357 -31.36 -0.10 25.12
CA PHE A 357 -30.57 -1.12 24.41
C PHE A 357 -30.06 -2.22 25.36
N SER A 358 -30.14 -2.01 26.68
CA SER A 358 -29.74 -2.96 27.72
C SER A 358 -30.44 -4.32 27.67
N ASP A 359 -31.54 -4.46 26.92
CA ASP A 359 -32.28 -5.71 26.69
C ASP A 359 -32.26 -6.18 25.22
N GLN A 360 -31.40 -5.61 24.38
CA GLN A 360 -31.31 -5.92 22.95
C GLN A 360 -29.97 -6.55 22.57
N ASP A 361 -30.03 -7.59 21.74
CA ASP A 361 -28.90 -8.00 20.91
C ASP A 361 -28.78 -7.06 19.71
N ILE A 362 -27.56 -6.59 19.42
CA ILE A 362 -27.27 -5.61 18.36
C ILE A 362 -26.43 -6.29 17.28
N TYR A 363 -26.89 -6.20 16.04
CA TYR A 363 -26.18 -6.64 14.86
C TYR A 363 -25.83 -5.43 14.00
N ILE A 364 -24.55 -5.28 13.65
CA ILE A 364 -24.06 -4.22 12.79
C ILE A 364 -23.45 -4.83 11.54
N ASN A 365 -23.87 -4.32 10.39
CA ASN A 365 -23.28 -4.64 9.10
C ASN A 365 -22.82 -3.34 8.43
N VAL A 366 -21.68 -3.40 7.72
CA VAL A 366 -21.18 -2.29 6.92
C VAL A 366 -21.23 -2.72 5.46
N ALA A 367 -22.03 -2.00 4.67
CA ALA A 367 -22.13 -2.27 3.25
C ALA A 367 -20.74 -2.13 2.60
N GLY A 368 -20.38 -3.08 1.74
CA GLY A 368 -19.10 -3.01 1.03
C GLY A 368 -17.90 -3.64 1.73
N GLY A 369 -18.07 -4.18 2.94
CA GLY A 369 -17.02 -4.95 3.63
C GLY A 369 -15.80 -4.15 4.11
N ILE A 370 -15.79 -2.81 3.99
CA ILE A 370 -14.71 -1.95 4.52
C ILE A 370 -14.78 -1.92 6.05
N ARG A 371 -13.62 -1.91 6.72
CA ARG A 371 -13.53 -1.65 8.15
C ARG A 371 -13.56 -0.15 8.43
N LEU A 372 -14.52 0.31 9.23
CA LEU A 372 -14.65 1.71 9.59
C LEU A 372 -13.94 1.97 10.93
N ARG A 373 -12.95 2.88 10.90
CA ARG A 373 -12.11 3.19 12.07
C ARG A 373 -12.18 4.64 12.51
N GLU A 374 -12.58 5.55 11.63
CA GLU A 374 -12.55 6.98 11.94
C GLU A 374 -13.69 7.38 12.89
N PRO A 375 -13.52 8.41 13.73
CA PRO A 375 -14.58 8.91 14.61
C PRO A 375 -15.80 9.50 13.88
N ALA A 376 -15.65 9.93 12.63
CA ALA A 376 -16.70 10.61 11.86
C ALA A 376 -17.96 9.76 11.63
N ILE A 377 -17.86 8.43 11.80
CA ILE A 377 -18.96 7.48 11.62
C ILE A 377 -19.94 7.44 12.80
N ASP A 378 -19.57 8.00 13.95
CA ASP A 378 -20.29 7.77 15.20
C ASP A 378 -21.72 8.32 15.15
N LEU A 379 -21.93 9.48 14.49
CA LEU A 379 -23.27 10.02 14.27
C LEU A 379 -24.13 9.10 13.40
N ALA A 380 -23.62 8.64 12.25
CA ALA A 380 -24.35 7.71 11.38
C ALA A 380 -24.66 6.38 12.09
N LEU A 381 -23.71 5.84 12.86
CA LEU A 381 -23.93 4.64 13.67
C LEU A 381 -25.02 4.86 14.73
N ALA A 382 -25.05 6.02 15.38
CA ALA A 382 -26.08 6.36 16.35
C ALA A 382 -27.47 6.43 15.70
N LEU A 383 -27.58 7.02 14.50
CA LEU A 383 -28.85 7.13 13.80
C LEU A 383 -29.30 5.80 13.18
N ALA A 384 -28.38 4.95 12.72
CA ALA A 384 -28.69 3.58 12.34
C ALA A 384 -29.29 2.80 13.53
N LEU A 385 -28.66 2.88 14.71
CA LEU A 385 -29.17 2.25 15.93
C LEU A 385 -30.52 2.83 16.39
N TYR A 386 -30.68 4.15 16.32
CA TYR A 386 -31.94 4.83 16.61
C TYR A 386 -33.05 4.33 15.68
N SER A 387 -32.78 4.32 14.37
CA SER A 387 -33.69 3.87 13.33
C SER A 387 -34.08 2.40 13.53
N ALA A 388 -33.11 1.53 13.81
CA ALA A 388 -33.36 0.10 14.08
C ALA A 388 -34.23 -0.11 15.32
N ARG A 389 -34.04 0.70 16.36
CA ARG A 389 -34.75 0.54 17.64
C ARG A 389 -36.17 1.10 17.61
N THR A 390 -36.40 2.12 16.79
CA THR A 390 -37.69 2.82 16.66
C THR A 390 -38.52 2.37 15.47
N ASP A 391 -37.92 1.61 14.55
CA ASP A 391 -38.52 1.18 13.28
C ASP A 391 -38.93 2.36 12.37
N ILE A 392 -38.22 3.49 12.50
CA ILE A 392 -38.42 4.68 11.66
C ILE A 392 -37.21 4.81 10.73
N PRO A 393 -37.37 4.69 9.41
CA PRO A 393 -36.26 4.80 8.47
C PRO A 393 -35.75 6.24 8.34
N ALA A 394 -34.44 6.38 8.09
CA ALA A 394 -33.87 7.67 7.69
C ALA A 394 -34.26 8.01 6.25
N HIS A 395 -34.23 9.29 5.87
CA HIS A 395 -34.53 9.66 4.50
C HIS A 395 -33.40 9.25 3.54
N LYS A 396 -33.81 8.92 2.30
CA LYS A 396 -32.86 8.66 1.22
C LYS A 396 -32.07 9.93 0.89
N ASN A 397 -30.81 9.77 0.49
CA ASN A 397 -29.91 10.87 0.14
C ASN A 397 -29.53 11.79 1.32
N GLU A 398 -29.70 11.30 2.56
CA GLU A 398 -29.14 11.92 3.76
C GLU A 398 -27.80 11.29 4.15
N ALA A 399 -26.84 12.13 4.58
CA ALA A 399 -25.56 11.68 5.09
C ALA A 399 -25.25 12.30 6.45
N PHE A 400 -24.65 11.53 7.35
CA PHE A 400 -24.43 11.94 8.73
C PHE A 400 -22.96 11.86 9.10
N ILE A 401 -22.37 12.98 9.50
CA ILE A 401 -20.94 13.12 9.74
C ILE A 401 -20.74 13.72 11.13
N GLY A 402 -19.99 13.05 11.99
CA GLY A 402 -19.62 13.61 13.28
C GLY A 402 -19.16 12.58 14.29
N GLU A 403 -18.26 13.02 15.18
CA GLU A 403 -17.86 12.22 16.34
C GLU A 403 -18.87 12.43 17.48
N LEU A 404 -19.32 11.34 18.11
CA LEU A 404 -20.29 11.40 19.20
C LEU A 404 -19.59 11.40 20.56
N SER A 405 -19.78 12.46 21.34
CA SER A 405 -19.28 12.52 22.72
C SER A 405 -20.19 11.72 23.68
N LEU A 406 -19.65 11.32 24.84
CA LEU A 406 -20.44 10.70 25.92
C LEU A 406 -21.50 11.66 26.51
N ALA A 407 -21.36 12.96 26.27
CA ALA A 407 -22.36 13.96 26.64
C ALA A 407 -23.54 14.02 25.64
N GLY A 408 -23.41 13.39 24.47
CA GLY A 408 -24.38 13.44 23.38
C GLY A 408 -24.14 14.60 22.40
N GLU A 409 -22.98 15.26 22.49
CA GLU A 409 -22.58 16.35 21.58
C GLU A 409 -21.97 15.78 20.30
N ILE A 410 -22.15 16.49 19.19
CA ILE A 410 -21.55 16.17 17.90
C ILE A 410 -20.28 17.01 17.72
N ARG A 411 -19.13 16.34 17.78
CA ARG A 411 -17.81 16.97 17.75
C ARG A 411 -17.28 17.10 16.31
N PRO A 412 -16.41 18.10 16.06
CA PRO A 412 -15.78 18.29 14.76
C PRO A 412 -14.95 17.08 14.34
N VAL A 413 -14.90 16.84 13.02
CA VAL A 413 -14.09 15.79 12.40
C VAL A 413 -13.03 16.40 11.48
N ARG A 414 -11.98 15.63 11.17
CA ARG A 414 -10.93 16.08 10.25
C ARG A 414 -11.42 15.98 8.80
N ARG A 415 -10.92 16.86 7.93
CA ARG A 415 -11.13 16.80 6.47
C ARG A 415 -12.61 16.76 6.08
N LEU A 416 -13.43 17.59 6.71
CA LEU A 416 -14.88 17.67 6.51
C LEU A 416 -15.25 18.12 5.09
N LYS A 417 -14.53 19.07 4.49
CA LYS A 417 -14.83 19.56 3.13
C LYS A 417 -14.83 18.45 2.07
N PRO A 418 -13.79 17.60 1.94
CA PRO A 418 -13.82 16.48 1.00
C PRO A 418 -14.98 15.49 1.25
N LEU A 419 -15.34 15.24 2.51
CA LEU A 419 -16.47 14.37 2.87
C LEU A 419 -17.78 14.93 2.29
N ILE A 420 -18.03 16.23 2.50
CA ILE A 420 -19.21 16.94 1.98
C ILE A 420 -19.23 16.93 0.45
N LYS A 421 -18.12 17.33 -0.20
CA LYS A 421 -18.04 17.40 -1.67
C LYS A 421 -18.34 16.06 -2.33
N THR A 422 -17.80 14.98 -1.76
CA THR A 422 -18.00 13.62 -2.29
C THR A 422 -19.45 13.19 -2.14
N ALA A 423 -20.05 13.34 -0.95
CA ALA A 423 -21.45 13.02 -0.73
C ALA A 423 -22.38 13.80 -1.69
N GLN A 424 -22.14 15.10 -1.88
CA GLN A 424 -22.90 15.93 -2.83
C GLN A 424 -22.75 15.47 -4.28
N SER A 425 -21.53 15.11 -4.71
CA SER A 425 -21.30 14.58 -6.07
C SER A 425 -22.05 13.28 -6.36
N LEU A 426 -22.39 12.52 -5.31
CA LEU A 426 -23.16 11.28 -5.38
C LEU A 426 -24.67 11.49 -5.20
N GLY A 427 -25.12 12.75 -5.15
CA GLY A 427 -26.54 13.10 -5.07
C GLY A 427 -27.13 13.09 -3.66
N PHE A 428 -26.30 13.10 -2.62
CA PHE A 428 -26.78 13.33 -1.26
C PHE A 428 -27.14 14.80 -1.09
N THR A 429 -28.45 15.05 -0.95
CA THR A 429 -29.02 16.40 -0.95
C THR A 429 -29.03 17.03 0.42
N GLN A 430 -28.88 16.24 1.48
CA GLN A 430 -28.97 16.72 2.85
C GLN A 430 -27.87 16.07 3.71
N LEU A 431 -27.02 16.88 4.31
CA LEU A 431 -25.86 16.45 5.09
C LEU A 431 -25.94 17.04 6.48
N TYR A 432 -25.85 16.19 7.50
CA TYR A 432 -25.77 16.59 8.89
C TYR A 432 -24.31 16.58 9.33
N VAL A 433 -23.81 17.75 9.71
CA VAL A 433 -22.39 17.96 10.05
C VAL A 433 -22.26 18.63 11.41
N PRO A 434 -21.10 18.51 12.10
CA PRO A 434 -20.91 19.16 13.39
C PRO A 434 -21.03 20.67 13.25
N ALA A 435 -21.71 21.32 14.20
CA ALA A 435 -21.89 22.77 14.16
C ALA A 435 -20.58 23.54 14.34
N ALA A 436 -19.69 23.01 15.19
CA ALA A 436 -18.32 23.50 15.32
C ALA A 436 -17.46 22.90 14.19
N ALA A 437 -16.72 23.77 13.49
CA ALA A 437 -15.72 23.31 12.54
C ALA A 437 -14.40 22.97 13.26
N GLY A 438 -13.67 21.98 12.74
CA GLY A 438 -12.27 21.80 13.09
C GLY A 438 -11.43 22.93 12.46
N ASP A 439 -10.28 23.26 13.05
CA ASP A 439 -9.41 24.34 12.58
C ASP A 439 -9.24 24.36 11.05
N GLY A 440 -9.76 25.40 10.39
CA GLY A 440 -9.55 25.70 8.97
C GLY A 440 -10.42 24.94 7.94
N ASP A 441 -11.36 24.10 8.38
CA ASP A 441 -12.07 23.15 7.50
C ASP A 441 -13.60 23.33 7.44
N GLU A 442 -14.05 24.58 7.55
CA GLU A 442 -15.49 24.90 7.51
C GLU A 442 -16.10 24.67 6.12
N PRO A 443 -17.37 24.22 6.01
CA PRO A 443 -18.05 24.11 4.72
C PRO A 443 -18.03 25.44 3.95
N GLU A 444 -17.78 25.40 2.64
CA GLU A 444 -17.81 26.61 1.80
C GLU A 444 -19.24 27.19 1.77
N PRO A 445 -19.42 28.52 1.78
CA PRO A 445 -20.76 29.15 1.80
C PRO A 445 -21.67 28.75 0.63
N ALA A 446 -21.08 28.31 -0.49
CA ALA A 446 -21.80 27.87 -1.68
C ALA A 446 -22.33 26.43 -1.58
N MET A 447 -21.91 25.65 -0.59
CA MET A 447 -22.36 24.26 -0.42
C MET A 447 -23.80 24.25 0.12
N GLN A 448 -24.71 23.63 -0.64
CA GLN A 448 -26.13 23.54 -0.31
C GLN A 448 -26.46 22.25 0.47
N GLY A 449 -27.59 22.22 1.15
CA GLY A 449 -28.08 21.02 1.83
C GLY A 449 -27.27 20.62 3.06
N ILE A 450 -26.69 21.59 3.78
CA ILE A 450 -25.91 21.33 4.99
C ILE A 450 -26.70 21.78 6.21
N THR A 451 -27.01 20.85 7.11
CA THR A 451 -27.55 21.13 8.44
C THR A 451 -26.46 20.94 9.48
N ARG A 452 -26.14 22.01 10.19
CA ARG A 452 -25.21 22.01 11.32
C ARG A 452 -25.95 21.51 12.56
N VAL A 453 -25.38 20.52 13.25
CA VAL A 453 -25.97 19.92 14.45
C VAL A 453 -25.00 20.00 15.62
N GLU A 454 -25.51 20.35 16.80
CA GLU A 454 -24.70 20.44 18.03
C GLU A 454 -24.76 19.16 18.86
N ASN A 455 -25.91 18.48 18.82
CA ASN A 455 -26.15 17.31 19.65
C ASN A 455 -27.03 16.26 18.96
N LEU A 456 -26.99 15.04 19.50
CA LEU A 456 -27.68 13.88 18.97
C LEU A 456 -29.21 14.04 18.99
N ALA A 457 -29.77 14.65 20.04
CA ALA A 457 -31.22 14.81 20.18
C ALA A 457 -31.80 15.76 19.11
N GLU A 458 -31.10 16.87 18.85
CA GLU A 458 -31.40 17.79 17.76
C GLU A 458 -31.33 17.08 16.41
N THR A 459 -30.25 16.33 16.17
CA THR A 459 -30.05 15.60 14.90
C THR A 459 -31.20 14.63 14.64
N ILE A 460 -31.61 13.85 15.65
CA ILE A 460 -32.75 12.92 15.55
C ILE A 460 -34.04 13.67 15.19
N LYS A 461 -34.28 14.83 15.81
CA LYS A 461 -35.47 15.62 15.52
C LYS A 461 -35.48 16.11 14.07
N TYR A 462 -34.35 16.53 13.51
CA TYR A 462 -34.30 16.95 12.11
C TYR A 462 -34.43 15.77 11.14
N ALA A 463 -33.71 14.68 11.39
CA ALA A 463 -33.65 13.54 10.47
C ALA A 463 -34.90 12.65 10.51
N PHE A 464 -35.59 12.56 11.65
CA PHE A 464 -36.74 11.66 11.85
C PHE A 464 -38.03 12.37 12.29
N GLY A 465 -37.96 13.67 12.63
CA GLY A 465 -39.07 14.41 13.21
C GLY A 465 -40.01 15.10 12.21
N ALA A 466 -39.75 15.01 10.91
CA ALA A 466 -40.68 15.49 9.88
C ALA A 466 -41.79 14.46 9.65
N GLY A 467 -42.72 14.37 10.61
CA GLY A 467 -43.84 13.43 10.53
C GLY A 467 -44.67 13.26 11.79
N LYS A 468 -45.01 14.36 12.49
CA LYS A 468 -46.17 14.43 13.39
C LYS A 468 -46.82 15.81 13.33
#